data_AF-A0A5N9E1F5-F1
#
_entry.id   AF-A0A5N9E1F5-F1
#
_cell.length_a   1.000
_cell.length_b   1.000
_cell.length_c   1.000
_cell.angle_alpha   90.00
_cell.angle_beta   90.00
_cell.angle_gamma   90.00
#
_symmetry.space_group_name_H-M   'P 1'
#
loop_
_entity.id
_entity.type
_entity.pdbx_description
1 polymer ?
#
loop_
_entity_poly.entity_id
_entity_poly.type
_entity_poly.pdbx_seq_one_letter_code
_entity_poly.pdbx_strand_id
1 'polypeptide(L)'
;MWFSKTTPSRLGLLLDLSPRNLERVLYFAQHIIVTVDEDVRLEAIELEQAKFELELRKARRQAEARTEALKAQLNGNEAAPDDPESDEAKNDESGEEEPIEEGVSGEVTAEAAEETSEIAEDDSDAPVLAEEEEGVTDPVAIQAEIDAVEEQLATEEGQLEEQLNSAIGELEDLRVHKLIAETRYRELKEAYGDVFEANMGAEAILAILKTTNLEALRDQLFNEMHSTSGQRRKKAIKRLRVVESFRNSGNRVEDMILSVLPVLPPELRPMVQLDGGRFATSDLNDLYRRVINRNNRLKRLMSLGAPEIIIRNEKRMLQEAVDALIDNGRRGRPIQGSHNHKLKSLSDLLRGKQGRFRQNLLGKRVDYSGRSVIVVGPELKMDECGLPKRMALELFKPFVMHRLVILGIAPNIKNAKRMVERARGEVWDILEDVIKDRPVLINRAPTLHRLGIQAFMPVLIEGNAIQIHPLVCSAFNADFDGDQMAVHVPLSRMAVLEAKEIMLSTHNMLSPASGDPLVAPTLDMVMGCYYLTEIRENSSGTGSRFNDFEEASIAHASD
;
A
#
# COMPACT_ATOMS: atom_id res chain seq x y z
N MET A 1 -10.73 -8.75 -4.35
CA MET A 1 -10.23 -8.66 -2.96
C MET A 1 -8.72 -8.38 -2.94
N TRP A 2 -8.34 -7.12 -3.10
CA TRP A 2 -7.07 -6.49 -2.75
C TRP A 2 -7.17 -5.02 -3.17
N PHE A 3 -6.34 -4.13 -2.63
CA PHE A 3 -6.11 -2.82 -3.23
C PHE A 3 -4.72 -2.27 -2.91
N SER A 4 -4.14 -1.50 -3.82
CA SER A 4 -2.83 -0.91 -3.62
C SER A 4 -2.89 0.30 -2.67
N LYS A 5 -2.52 0.07 -1.41
CA LYS A 5 -2.42 1.06 -0.32
C LYS A 5 -1.26 2.07 -0.50
N THR A 6 -0.91 2.45 -1.73
CA THR A 6 0.14 3.48 -1.97
C THR A 6 -0.31 4.85 -1.48
N THR A 7 0.65 5.74 -1.26
CA THR A 7 0.41 7.15 -0.95
C THR A 7 1.03 7.99 -2.06
N PRO A 8 0.24 8.65 -2.94
CA PRO A 8 -1.22 8.60 -3.00
C PRO A 8 -1.77 7.24 -3.46
N SER A 9 -3.02 6.93 -3.08
CA SER A 9 -3.71 5.75 -3.58
C SER A 9 -4.29 6.06 -4.95
N ARG A 10 -3.99 5.22 -5.96
CA ARG A 10 -4.56 5.40 -7.31
C ARG A 10 -6.07 5.25 -7.31
N LEU A 11 -6.58 4.26 -6.57
CA LEU A 11 -8.01 4.00 -6.41
C LEU A 11 -8.72 5.14 -5.67
N GLY A 12 -8.13 5.65 -4.57
CA GLY A 12 -8.67 6.81 -3.85
C GLY A 12 -8.66 8.10 -4.69
N LEU A 13 -7.62 8.34 -5.49
CA LEU A 13 -7.61 9.49 -6.42
C LEU A 13 -8.67 9.35 -7.52
N LEU A 14 -8.90 8.16 -8.06
CA LEU A 14 -9.90 7.95 -9.11
C LEU A 14 -11.31 8.22 -8.58
N LEU A 15 -11.67 7.61 -7.45
CA LEU A 15 -12.97 7.75 -6.76
C LEU A 15 -13.12 9.06 -5.95
N ASP A 16 -12.14 9.97 -6.00
CA ASP A 16 -12.04 11.21 -5.20
C ASP A 16 -11.94 11.05 -3.65
N LEU A 17 -12.08 9.81 -3.15
CA LEU A 17 -12.11 9.42 -1.74
C LEU A 17 -10.74 9.49 -1.02
N SER A 18 -10.78 9.83 0.27
CA SER A 18 -9.61 9.69 1.16
C SER A 18 -9.25 8.21 1.37
N PRO A 19 -7.96 7.86 1.59
CA PRO A 19 -7.59 6.47 1.88
C PRO A 19 -8.29 5.87 3.12
N ARG A 20 -8.58 6.70 4.13
CA ARG A 20 -9.32 6.28 5.34
C ARG A 20 -10.78 5.95 5.01
N ASN A 21 -11.41 6.76 4.17
CA ASN A 21 -12.79 6.57 3.71
C ASN A 21 -12.90 5.30 2.86
N LEU A 22 -11.96 5.11 1.92
CA LEU A 22 -11.85 3.92 1.09
C LEU A 22 -11.67 2.63 1.93
N GLU A 23 -10.91 2.68 3.02
CA GLU A 23 -10.82 1.55 3.96
C GLU A 23 -12.13 1.27 4.72
N ARG A 24 -12.91 2.28 5.09
CA ARG A 24 -14.20 2.05 5.77
C ARG A 24 -15.18 1.29 4.89
N VAL A 25 -15.18 1.54 3.57
CA VAL A 25 -15.95 0.73 2.60
C VAL A 25 -15.36 -0.67 2.49
N LEU A 26 -14.07 -0.79 2.17
CA LEU A 26 -13.42 -2.06 1.83
C LEU A 26 -13.43 -3.11 2.95
N TYR A 27 -13.48 -2.68 4.21
CA TYR A 27 -13.54 -3.57 5.37
C TYR A 27 -14.93 -3.61 6.05
N PHE A 28 -16.00 -3.27 5.31
CA PHE A 28 -17.40 -3.43 5.72
C PHE A 28 -17.76 -2.63 6.99
N ALA A 29 -17.42 -1.34 7.02
CA ALA A 29 -17.71 -0.42 8.12
C ALA A 29 -18.48 0.86 7.71
N GLN A 30 -18.70 1.07 6.41
CA GLN A 30 -19.62 2.07 5.83
C GLN A 30 -20.11 1.58 4.47
N HIS A 31 -21.36 1.92 4.14
CA HIS A 31 -21.92 1.75 2.78
C HIS A 31 -21.41 2.88 1.87
N ILE A 32 -21.29 2.60 0.58
CA ILE A 32 -21.05 3.60 -0.47
C ILE A 32 -22.19 3.55 -1.47
N ILE A 33 -22.71 4.72 -1.86
CA ILE A 33 -23.71 4.82 -2.94
C ILE A 33 -23.02 4.47 -4.27
N VAL A 34 -23.55 3.45 -4.95
CA VAL A 34 -23.07 2.89 -6.22
C VAL A 34 -23.81 3.53 -7.39
N THR A 35 -25.13 3.61 -7.27
CA THR A 35 -26.06 4.27 -8.21
C THR A 35 -27.10 5.06 -7.42
N VAL A 36 -27.61 6.10 -8.06
CA VAL A 36 -28.85 6.80 -7.70
C VAL A 36 -29.67 6.78 -8.98
N ASP A 37 -30.95 6.47 -8.89
CA ASP A 37 -31.86 6.64 -10.02
C ASP A 37 -32.40 8.08 -9.97
N GLU A 38 -32.17 8.84 -11.04
CA GLU A 38 -32.54 10.25 -11.09
C GLU A 38 -34.03 10.43 -11.36
N ASP A 39 -34.65 9.49 -12.09
CA ASP A 39 -36.08 9.56 -12.45
C ASP A 39 -36.92 9.18 -11.21
N VAL A 40 -36.57 8.08 -10.53
CA VAL A 40 -37.23 7.67 -9.26
C VAL A 40 -36.97 8.68 -8.14
N ARG A 41 -35.85 9.41 -8.16
CA ARG A 41 -35.63 10.53 -7.21
C ARG A 41 -36.59 11.69 -7.45
N LEU A 42 -36.89 12.03 -8.70
CA LEU A 42 -37.86 13.08 -9.01
C LEU A 42 -39.26 12.68 -8.56
N GLU A 43 -39.69 11.45 -8.86
CA GLU A 43 -40.96 10.90 -8.36
C GLU A 43 -41.05 10.92 -6.82
N ALA A 44 -39.96 10.59 -6.12
CA ALA A 44 -39.92 10.68 -4.65
C ALA A 44 -40.02 12.11 -4.11
N ILE A 45 -39.39 13.10 -4.78
CA ILE A 45 -39.49 14.51 -4.40
C ILE A 45 -40.91 15.04 -4.63
N GLU A 46 -41.54 14.70 -5.77
CA GLU A 46 -42.93 15.05 -6.06
C GLU A 46 -43.91 14.42 -5.04
N LEU A 47 -43.63 13.20 -4.58
CA LEU A 47 -44.44 12.50 -3.58
C LEU A 47 -44.34 13.15 -2.19
N GLU A 48 -43.15 13.56 -1.73
CA GLU A 48 -43.01 14.33 -0.48
C GLU A 48 -43.65 15.72 -0.57
N GLN A 49 -43.57 16.38 -1.74
CA GLN A 49 -44.28 17.65 -1.98
C GLN A 49 -45.81 17.46 -1.91
N ALA A 50 -46.36 16.42 -2.54
CA ALA A 50 -47.79 16.12 -2.51
C ALA A 50 -48.30 15.74 -1.11
N LYS A 51 -47.48 15.06 -0.28
CA LYS A 51 -47.77 14.84 1.15
C LYS A 51 -47.86 16.16 1.90
N PHE A 52 -46.84 17.03 1.75
CA PHE A 52 -46.79 18.34 2.39
C PHE A 52 -48.01 19.20 2.03
N GLU A 53 -48.38 19.30 0.75
CA GLU A 53 -49.57 20.04 0.32
C GLU A 53 -50.86 19.51 0.97
N LEU A 54 -50.97 18.18 1.11
CA LEU A 54 -52.14 17.52 1.71
C LEU A 54 -52.20 17.71 3.23
N GLU A 55 -51.06 17.82 3.92
CA GLU A 55 -51.00 18.11 5.36
C GLU A 55 -51.19 19.60 5.65
N LEU A 56 -50.55 20.48 4.89
CA LEU A 56 -50.79 21.93 4.89
C LEU A 56 -52.28 22.25 4.70
N ARG A 57 -52.94 21.56 3.76
CA ARG A 57 -54.39 21.71 3.51
C ARG A 57 -55.27 21.16 4.64
N LYS A 58 -54.80 20.19 5.43
CA LYS A 58 -55.49 19.74 6.66
C LYS A 58 -55.34 20.77 7.77
N ALA A 59 -54.13 21.27 8.01
CA ALA A 59 -53.84 22.28 9.03
C ALA A 59 -54.66 23.56 8.77
N ARG A 60 -54.60 24.10 7.54
CA ARG A 60 -55.45 25.22 7.09
C ARG A 60 -56.93 24.97 7.37
N ARG A 61 -57.49 23.83 6.93
CA ARG A 61 -58.90 23.52 7.16
C ARG A 61 -59.29 23.38 8.64
N GLN A 62 -58.37 22.97 9.51
CA GLN A 62 -58.61 22.89 10.95
C GLN A 62 -58.55 24.27 11.62
N ALA A 63 -57.63 25.14 11.20
CA ALA A 63 -57.55 26.53 11.66
C ALA A 63 -58.70 27.40 11.13
N GLU A 64 -59.10 27.22 9.86
CA GLU A 64 -60.30 27.79 9.26
C GLU A 64 -61.53 27.40 10.09
N ALA A 65 -61.77 26.11 10.33
CA ALA A 65 -62.91 25.65 11.14
C ALA A 65 -62.88 26.16 12.59
N ARG A 66 -61.70 26.29 13.21
CA ARG A 66 -61.55 26.89 14.55
C ARG A 66 -61.85 28.39 14.55
N THR A 67 -61.27 29.15 13.62
CA THR A 67 -61.52 30.59 13.54
C THR A 67 -62.94 30.93 13.09
N GLU A 68 -63.58 30.11 12.25
CA GLU A 68 -65.02 30.22 11.94
C GLU A 68 -65.88 29.96 13.17
N ALA A 69 -65.56 28.96 14.00
CA ALA A 69 -66.28 28.71 15.25
C ALA A 69 -66.15 29.88 16.25
N LEU A 70 -64.95 30.45 16.40
CA LEU A 70 -64.70 31.65 17.22
C LEU A 70 -65.42 32.88 16.65
N LYS A 71 -65.37 33.10 15.33
CA LYS A 71 -66.07 34.20 14.64
C LYS A 71 -67.61 34.04 14.73
N ALA A 72 -68.12 32.81 14.79
CA ALA A 72 -69.54 32.53 15.03
C ALA A 72 -69.99 32.86 16.46
N GLN A 73 -69.13 32.63 17.47
CA GLN A 73 -69.37 33.11 18.84
C GLN A 73 -69.35 34.63 18.92
N LEU A 74 -68.42 35.28 18.20
CA LEU A 74 -68.30 36.74 18.11
C LEU A 74 -69.54 37.38 17.46
N ASN A 75 -70.02 36.81 16.35
CA ASN A 75 -71.24 37.26 15.66
C ASN A 75 -72.56 36.88 16.38
N GLY A 76 -72.51 35.99 17.38
CA GLY A 76 -73.70 35.53 18.11
C GLY A 76 -74.35 36.58 19.03
N ASN A 77 -73.72 37.76 19.18
CA ASN A 77 -74.13 38.80 20.13
C ASN A 77 -74.95 39.97 19.51
N GLU A 78 -75.18 40.01 18.20
CA GLU A 78 -75.98 41.06 17.54
C GLU A 78 -77.05 40.52 16.58
N ALA A 79 -78.25 40.20 17.10
CA ALA A 79 -79.52 40.31 16.35
C ALA A 79 -80.78 40.16 17.23
N ALA A 80 -81.60 41.21 17.32
CA ALA A 80 -83.03 41.14 17.61
C ALA A 80 -83.76 42.29 16.86
N PRO A 81 -85.02 42.14 16.43
CA PRO A 81 -85.45 42.70 15.14
C PRO A 81 -86.40 43.91 15.20
N ASP A 82 -86.58 44.58 14.05
CA ASP A 82 -87.87 45.14 13.60
C ASP A 82 -87.91 45.30 12.05
N ASP A 83 -89.13 45.37 11.51
CA ASP A 83 -89.55 45.26 10.08
C ASP A 83 -89.81 46.67 9.41
N PRO A 84 -90.27 46.84 8.13
CA PRO A 84 -90.29 45.97 6.92
C PRO A 84 -89.98 46.72 5.57
N GLU A 85 -90.37 46.09 4.43
CA GLU A 85 -90.94 46.65 3.16
C GLU A 85 -90.13 46.83 1.84
N SER A 86 -90.82 46.53 0.71
CA SER A 86 -90.46 46.64 -0.74
C SER A 86 -89.30 45.75 -1.27
N ASP A 87 -89.53 44.77 -2.16
CA ASP A 87 -89.86 44.82 -3.61
C ASP A 87 -88.64 45.17 -4.51
N GLU A 88 -88.38 44.56 -5.68
CA GLU A 88 -89.15 43.63 -6.53
C GLU A 88 -88.20 42.79 -7.45
N ALA A 89 -88.67 41.66 -8.01
CA ALA A 89 -88.22 41.02 -9.28
C ALA A 89 -86.81 40.34 -9.38
N LYS A 90 -86.59 39.27 -10.19
CA LYS A 90 -87.44 38.34 -11.00
C LYS A 90 -86.63 37.09 -11.50
N ASN A 91 -87.33 35.97 -11.74
CA ASN A 91 -87.12 34.88 -12.75
C ASN A 91 -85.70 34.27 -12.93
N ASP A 92 -85.42 32.97 -12.70
CA ASP A 92 -85.79 31.73 -13.45
C ASP A 92 -84.53 31.13 -14.13
N GLU A 93 -84.40 29.84 -14.51
CA GLU A 93 -85.31 28.67 -14.49
C GLU A 93 -84.51 27.33 -14.45
N SER A 94 -85.06 26.27 -13.83
CA SER A 94 -84.81 24.82 -14.08
C SER A 94 -83.37 24.22 -13.93
N GLY A 95 -83.19 22.94 -13.57
CA GLY A 95 -84.14 21.93 -13.08
C GLY A 95 -83.64 20.48 -13.26
N GLU A 96 -83.97 19.59 -12.31
CA GLU A 96 -84.03 18.10 -12.42
C GLU A 96 -82.69 17.33 -12.70
N GLU A 97 -82.45 16.07 -12.27
CA GLU A 97 -83.22 15.08 -11.50
C GLU A 97 -82.28 14.11 -10.71
N GLU A 98 -82.83 13.24 -9.86
CA GLU A 98 -82.16 12.14 -9.10
C GLU A 98 -82.16 10.80 -9.91
N PRO A 99 -81.80 9.55 -9.45
CA PRO A 99 -81.54 9.05 -8.07
C PRO A 99 -80.40 7.99 -7.85
N ILE A 100 -80.09 7.75 -6.56
CA ILE A 100 -79.88 6.48 -5.79
C ILE A 100 -79.43 5.17 -6.51
N GLU A 101 -78.40 4.49 -5.97
CA GLU A 101 -78.44 3.03 -5.72
C GLU A 101 -77.52 2.59 -4.54
N GLU A 102 -77.92 1.57 -3.76
CA GLU A 102 -77.13 0.96 -2.66
C GLU A 102 -76.48 -0.37 -3.09
N GLY A 103 -75.35 -0.74 -2.47
CA GLY A 103 -74.70 -2.06 -2.66
C GLY A 103 -73.96 -2.54 -1.41
N VAL A 104 -74.26 -3.76 -0.95
CA VAL A 104 -73.89 -4.28 0.38
C VAL A 104 -72.91 -5.47 0.31
N SER A 105 -72.23 -5.74 1.44
CA SER A 105 -71.40 -6.90 1.81
C SER A 105 -69.88 -6.78 1.56
N GLY A 106 -69.01 -7.40 2.39
CA GLY A 106 -69.27 -8.37 3.46
C GLY A 106 -68.31 -8.29 4.66
N GLU A 107 -68.51 -9.20 5.63
CA GLU A 107 -67.95 -9.15 6.99
C GLU A 107 -66.48 -9.58 7.11
N VAL A 108 -65.81 -9.10 8.18
CA VAL A 108 -64.74 -9.85 8.86
C VAL A 108 -65.02 -9.80 10.37
N THR A 109 -64.94 -10.95 11.04
CA THR A 109 -65.48 -11.16 12.39
C THR A 109 -64.43 -11.22 13.49
N ALA A 110 -64.75 -10.61 14.64
CA ALA A 110 -64.53 -11.05 16.03
C ALA A 110 -63.15 -11.56 16.52
N GLU A 111 -62.71 -10.98 17.66
CA GLU A 111 -62.32 -11.64 18.94
C GLU A 111 -61.43 -12.91 18.96
N ALA A 112 -60.57 -13.19 19.94
CA ALA A 112 -59.85 -12.47 21.04
C ALA A 112 -58.87 -13.53 21.65
N ALA A 113 -58.22 -13.47 22.82
CA ALA A 113 -58.01 -12.53 23.94
C ALA A 113 -56.73 -12.99 24.69
N GLU A 114 -56.08 -12.14 25.52
CA GLU A 114 -55.58 -12.51 26.87
C GLU A 114 -54.93 -11.31 27.61
N GLU A 115 -54.89 -11.38 28.95
CA GLU A 115 -54.48 -10.31 29.87
C GLU A 115 -53.13 -10.60 30.54
N THR A 116 -52.45 -9.59 31.09
CA THR A 116 -51.92 -9.64 32.48
C THR A 116 -51.50 -8.26 33.01
N SER A 117 -51.71 -8.06 34.32
CA SER A 117 -51.30 -6.93 35.18
C SER A 117 -49.81 -7.06 35.62
N GLU A 118 -49.14 -6.22 36.42
CA GLU A 118 -49.48 -5.45 37.65
C GLU A 118 -48.59 -4.16 37.77
N ILE A 119 -49.12 -2.97 38.09
CA ILE A 119 -49.34 -2.29 39.41
C ILE A 119 -48.09 -1.68 40.10
N ALA A 120 -48.07 -0.33 40.18
CA ALA A 120 -47.78 0.55 41.36
C ALA A 120 -47.93 2.03 40.89
N GLU A 121 -48.77 2.94 41.41
CA GLU A 121 -48.92 3.48 42.80
C GLU A 121 -47.73 4.38 43.23
N ASP A 122 -47.91 5.62 43.72
CA ASP A 122 -49.12 6.46 43.94
C ASP A 122 -48.75 7.98 44.04
N ASP A 123 -49.60 8.80 44.68
CA ASP A 123 -49.48 10.20 45.16
C ASP A 123 -49.99 11.33 44.23
N SER A 124 -51.33 11.42 44.19
CA SER A 124 -52.18 12.62 44.37
C SER A 124 -51.55 14.03 44.44
N ASP A 125 -52.23 15.01 43.82
CA ASP A 125 -52.92 16.03 44.64
C ASP A 125 -54.07 16.75 43.91
N ALA A 126 -55.17 17.03 44.63
CA ALA A 126 -56.33 17.84 44.24
C ALA A 126 -57.22 18.09 45.48
N PRO A 127 -58.13 19.10 45.54
CA PRO A 127 -58.50 20.06 44.48
C PRO A 127 -58.47 21.54 44.94
N VAL A 128 -58.75 22.46 44.01
CA VAL A 128 -59.44 23.73 44.33
C VAL A 128 -60.54 23.94 43.28
N LEU A 129 -61.77 24.21 43.75
CA LEU A 129 -62.86 24.67 42.90
C LEU A 129 -62.70 26.18 42.67
N ALA A 130 -62.74 26.62 41.41
CA ALA A 130 -62.84 28.02 41.04
C ALA A 130 -64.18 28.23 40.32
N GLU A 131 -64.86 29.30 40.72
CA GLU A 131 -66.28 29.60 40.50
C GLU A 131 -66.66 29.80 39.03
N GLU A 132 -67.94 29.55 38.71
CA GLU A 132 -68.55 29.89 37.42
C GLU A 132 -68.70 31.42 37.31
N GLU A 133 -67.72 32.11 36.73
CA GLU A 133 -67.91 33.52 36.33
C GLU A 133 -68.64 33.59 34.98
N GLU A 134 -69.84 34.20 34.97
CA GLU A 134 -70.52 34.67 33.76
C GLU A 134 -69.76 35.87 33.16
N GLY A 135 -68.56 35.62 32.66
CA GLY A 135 -67.72 36.60 32.01
C GLY A 135 -68.32 37.04 30.68
N VAL A 136 -68.63 38.34 30.56
CA VAL A 136 -68.87 38.98 29.26
C VAL A 136 -67.64 38.72 28.40
N THR A 137 -67.80 37.99 27.29
CA THR A 137 -66.73 37.72 26.34
C THR A 137 -66.33 39.00 25.61
N ASP A 138 -65.37 39.69 26.20
CA ASP A 138 -64.78 40.92 25.66
C ASP A 138 -64.30 40.64 24.21
N PRO A 139 -64.71 41.40 23.18
CA PRO A 139 -64.33 41.10 21.80
C PRO A 139 -62.81 41.02 21.58
N VAL A 140 -62.04 41.69 22.43
CA VAL A 140 -60.57 41.63 22.49
C VAL A 140 -60.06 40.23 22.85
N ALA A 141 -60.76 39.48 23.70
CA ALA A 141 -60.37 38.13 24.10
C ALA A 141 -60.60 37.12 22.96
N ILE A 142 -61.77 37.15 22.30
CA ILE A 142 -62.04 36.29 21.14
C ILE A 142 -61.10 36.63 19.97
N GLN A 143 -60.79 37.91 19.76
CA GLN A 143 -59.78 38.30 18.77
C GLN A 143 -58.38 37.75 19.12
N ALA A 144 -57.97 37.81 20.39
CA ALA A 144 -56.70 37.24 20.82
C ALA A 144 -56.64 35.70 20.66
N GLU A 145 -57.76 34.99 20.79
CA GLU A 145 -57.83 33.55 20.48
C GLU A 145 -57.77 33.27 18.97
N ILE A 146 -58.38 34.12 18.13
CA ILE A 146 -58.24 34.05 16.67
C ILE A 146 -56.78 34.30 16.26
N ASP A 147 -56.16 35.36 16.77
CA ASP A 147 -54.75 35.69 16.53
C ASP A 147 -53.82 34.54 16.96
N ALA A 148 -54.12 33.89 18.09
CA ALA A 148 -53.37 32.73 18.59
C ALA A 148 -53.56 31.46 17.75
N VAL A 149 -54.72 31.26 17.12
CA VAL A 149 -54.94 30.17 16.15
C VAL A 149 -54.21 30.45 14.83
N GLU A 150 -54.14 31.72 14.40
CA GLU A 150 -53.35 32.12 13.23
C GLU A 150 -51.83 32.02 13.50
N GLU A 151 -51.35 32.31 14.71
CA GLU A 151 -49.95 32.08 15.12
C GLU A 151 -49.61 30.57 15.29
N GLN A 152 -50.54 29.77 15.81
CA GLN A 152 -50.41 28.30 15.81
C GLN A 152 -50.32 27.74 14.40
N LEU A 153 -51.18 28.18 13.48
CA LEU A 153 -51.08 27.78 12.08
C LEU A 153 -49.73 28.21 11.49
N ALA A 154 -49.32 29.46 11.63
CA ALA A 154 -48.04 29.94 11.07
C ALA A 154 -46.82 29.15 11.60
N THR A 155 -46.87 28.68 12.85
CA THR A 155 -45.82 27.83 13.43
C THR A 155 -45.93 26.35 13.03
N GLU A 156 -47.12 25.81 12.74
CA GLU A 156 -47.29 24.51 12.08
C GLU A 156 -46.83 24.54 10.61
N GLU A 157 -47.17 25.58 9.84
CA GLU A 157 -46.71 25.75 8.45
C GLU A 157 -45.19 25.80 8.38
N GLY A 158 -44.54 26.61 9.23
CA GLY A 158 -43.07 26.70 9.30
C GLY A 158 -42.39 25.37 9.67
N GLN A 159 -43.01 24.59 10.57
CA GLN A 159 -42.51 23.25 10.92
C GLN A 159 -42.66 22.24 9.78
N LEU A 160 -43.75 22.30 9.02
CA LEU A 160 -43.97 21.46 7.84
C LEU A 160 -43.02 21.86 6.69
N GLU A 161 -42.78 23.16 6.49
CA GLU A 161 -41.80 23.65 5.51
C GLU A 161 -40.36 23.22 5.87
N GLU A 162 -39.96 23.30 7.14
CA GLU A 162 -38.63 22.82 7.57
C GLU A 162 -38.49 21.30 7.38
N GLN A 163 -39.55 20.53 7.63
CA GLN A 163 -39.59 19.09 7.36
C GLN A 163 -39.46 18.77 5.87
N LEU A 164 -40.22 19.45 4.99
CA LEU A 164 -40.12 19.26 3.53
C LEU A 164 -38.73 19.63 3.01
N ASN A 165 -38.19 20.78 3.42
CA ASN A 165 -36.84 21.20 3.03
C ASN A 165 -35.76 20.21 3.53
N SER A 166 -35.94 19.63 4.71
CA SER A 166 -35.07 18.55 5.22
C SER A 166 -35.18 17.29 4.34
N ALA A 167 -36.39 16.80 4.05
CA ALA A 167 -36.61 15.61 3.23
C ALA A 167 -36.04 15.74 1.80
N ILE A 168 -36.28 16.88 1.15
CA ILE A 168 -35.69 17.20 -0.17
C ILE A 168 -34.16 17.29 -0.06
N GLY A 169 -33.63 17.94 0.99
CA GLY A 169 -32.19 18.03 1.23
C GLY A 169 -31.51 16.67 1.45
N GLU A 170 -32.20 15.72 2.08
CA GLU A 170 -31.73 14.34 2.21
C GLU A 170 -31.64 13.60 0.87
N LEU A 171 -32.69 13.73 0.04
CA LEU A 171 -32.76 13.16 -1.31
C LEU A 171 -31.71 13.77 -2.25
N GLU A 172 -31.52 15.09 -2.20
CA GLU A 172 -30.46 15.78 -2.96
C GLU A 172 -29.05 15.40 -2.51
N ASP A 173 -28.84 15.11 -1.23
CA ASP A 173 -27.55 14.64 -0.72
C ASP A 173 -27.35 13.13 -0.99
N LEU A 174 -28.30 12.38 -1.57
CA LEU A 174 -28.02 11.06 -2.14
C LEU A 174 -27.20 11.23 -3.43
N ARG A 175 -25.88 11.00 -3.35
CA ARG A 175 -24.93 11.16 -4.47
C ARG A 175 -23.95 9.99 -4.54
N VAL A 176 -23.66 9.51 -5.75
CA VAL A 176 -22.68 8.46 -6.00
C VAL A 176 -21.33 8.81 -5.36
N HIS A 177 -20.67 7.82 -4.75
CA HIS A 177 -19.50 7.93 -3.86
C HIS A 177 -19.73 8.46 -2.43
N LYS A 178 -20.92 8.96 -2.05
CA LYS A 178 -21.22 9.31 -0.64
C LYS A 178 -21.14 8.08 0.25
N LEU A 179 -20.70 8.29 1.50
CA LEU A 179 -20.54 7.23 2.50
C LEU A 179 -21.59 7.33 3.61
N ILE A 180 -22.32 6.23 3.83
CA ILE A 180 -23.42 6.15 4.82
C ILE A 180 -23.01 5.22 5.98
N ALA A 181 -23.42 5.55 7.20
CA ALA A 181 -23.30 4.67 8.38
C ALA A 181 -24.32 3.51 8.30
N GLU A 182 -24.18 2.48 9.14
CA GLU A 182 -25.11 1.33 9.08
C GLU A 182 -26.52 1.67 9.61
N THR A 183 -26.65 2.51 10.65
CA THR A 183 -27.97 2.99 11.11
C THR A 183 -28.66 3.77 10.00
N ARG A 184 -28.00 4.83 9.53
CA ARG A 184 -28.55 5.73 8.51
C ARG A 184 -28.82 5.06 7.16
N TYR A 185 -28.12 3.98 6.84
CA TYR A 185 -28.43 3.17 5.66
C TYR A 185 -29.74 2.39 5.81
N ARG A 186 -30.12 1.95 7.03
CA ARG A 186 -31.41 1.31 7.27
C ARG A 186 -32.55 2.33 7.16
N GLU A 187 -32.42 3.45 7.88
CA GLU A 187 -33.35 4.59 7.83
C GLU A 187 -33.63 5.03 6.38
N LEU A 188 -32.58 5.33 5.61
CA LEU A 188 -32.73 5.76 4.21
C LEU A 188 -33.24 4.64 3.28
N LYS A 189 -33.00 3.37 3.59
CA LYS A 189 -33.53 2.25 2.80
C LYS A 189 -34.99 1.93 3.11
N GLU A 190 -35.45 2.27 4.31
CA GLU A 190 -36.84 2.14 4.74
C GLU A 190 -37.70 3.28 4.17
N ALA A 191 -37.15 4.50 4.09
CA ALA A 191 -37.81 5.65 3.46
C ALA A 191 -37.70 5.69 1.92
N TYR A 192 -36.50 5.45 1.37
CA TYR A 192 -36.16 5.73 -0.04
C TYR A 192 -35.46 4.55 -0.72
N GLY A 193 -35.89 3.32 -0.42
CA GLY A 193 -35.21 2.08 -0.79
C GLY A 193 -34.97 1.87 -2.30
N ASP A 194 -35.85 2.41 -3.14
CA ASP A 194 -35.79 2.28 -4.61
C ASP A 194 -34.98 3.41 -5.29
N VAL A 195 -34.71 4.52 -4.60
CA VAL A 195 -34.02 5.70 -5.14
C VAL A 195 -32.50 5.47 -5.31
N PHE A 196 -31.88 4.60 -4.51
CA PHE A 196 -30.42 4.43 -4.52
C PHE A 196 -29.92 3.02 -4.16
N GLU A 197 -28.94 2.51 -4.90
CA GLU A 197 -28.22 1.30 -4.51
C GLU A 197 -26.95 1.67 -3.73
N ALA A 198 -26.88 1.29 -2.45
CA ALA A 198 -25.65 1.41 -1.65
C ALA A 198 -25.18 0.06 -1.11
N ASN A 199 -23.90 -0.22 -1.34
CA ASN A 199 -23.25 -1.51 -1.06
C ASN A 199 -22.00 -1.34 -0.18
N MET A 200 -21.40 -2.46 0.25
CA MET A 200 -20.15 -2.48 1.01
C MET A 200 -19.02 -3.30 0.36
N GLY A 201 -17.79 -3.10 0.86
CA GLY A 201 -16.63 -3.92 0.53
C GLY A 201 -16.02 -3.62 -0.84
N ALA A 202 -15.21 -4.56 -1.32
CA ALA A 202 -14.60 -4.49 -2.65
C ALA A 202 -15.60 -4.71 -3.81
N GLU A 203 -16.82 -5.15 -3.49
CA GLU A 203 -17.88 -5.47 -4.44
C GLU A 203 -18.61 -4.19 -4.90
N ALA A 204 -19.00 -3.34 -3.94
CA ALA A 204 -19.51 -1.99 -4.21
C ALA A 204 -18.56 -1.16 -5.09
N ILE A 205 -17.25 -1.20 -4.75
CA ILE A 205 -16.25 -0.45 -5.51
C ILE A 205 -16.06 -1.08 -6.91
N LEU A 206 -16.13 -2.40 -7.06
CA LEU A 206 -16.07 -3.05 -8.38
C LEU A 206 -17.23 -2.64 -9.29
N ALA A 207 -18.44 -2.42 -8.74
CA ALA A 207 -19.56 -1.89 -9.49
C ALA A 207 -19.30 -0.46 -9.98
N ILE A 208 -18.89 0.45 -9.07
CA ILE A 208 -18.53 1.85 -9.41
C ILE A 208 -17.40 1.92 -10.46
N LEU A 209 -16.38 1.05 -10.35
CA LEU A 209 -15.27 1.03 -11.32
C LEU A 209 -15.69 0.56 -12.71
N LYS A 210 -16.76 -0.23 -12.85
CA LYS A 210 -17.31 -0.65 -14.15
C LYS A 210 -18.14 0.44 -14.83
N THR A 211 -18.84 1.27 -14.05
CA THR A 211 -19.65 2.39 -14.58
C THR A 211 -18.81 3.66 -14.84
N THR A 212 -17.59 3.74 -14.31
CA THR A 212 -16.71 4.92 -14.47
C THR A 212 -16.16 5.05 -15.89
N ASN A 213 -16.72 5.97 -16.69
CA ASN A 213 -16.14 6.37 -17.98
C ASN A 213 -14.90 7.27 -17.78
N LEU A 214 -13.72 6.75 -18.15
CA LEU A 214 -12.43 7.47 -18.06
C LEU A 214 -12.31 8.70 -18.97
N GLU A 215 -13.09 8.78 -20.05
CA GLU A 215 -13.01 9.88 -21.01
C GLU A 215 -13.79 11.09 -20.50
N ALA A 216 -15.06 10.88 -20.12
CA ALA A 216 -15.88 11.89 -19.45
C ALA A 216 -15.21 12.41 -18.17
N LEU A 217 -14.64 11.52 -17.34
CA LEU A 217 -13.90 11.90 -16.13
C LEU A 217 -12.65 12.74 -16.44
N ARG A 218 -11.95 12.48 -17.56
CA ARG A 218 -10.81 13.30 -18.00
C ARG A 218 -11.25 14.71 -18.37
N ASP A 219 -12.35 14.85 -19.10
CA ASP A 219 -12.83 16.16 -19.56
C ASP A 219 -13.42 16.99 -18.40
N GLN A 220 -14.14 16.35 -17.47
CA GLN A 220 -14.55 16.96 -16.20
C GLN A 220 -13.34 17.48 -15.40
N LEU A 221 -12.30 16.66 -15.19
CA LEU A 221 -11.09 17.03 -14.46
C LEU A 221 -10.26 18.12 -15.18
N PHE A 222 -10.27 18.12 -16.51
CA PHE A 222 -9.62 19.15 -17.31
C PHE A 222 -10.34 20.51 -17.14
N ASN A 223 -11.67 20.51 -17.12
CA ASN A 223 -12.47 21.72 -16.86
C ASN A 223 -12.31 22.19 -15.40
N GLU A 224 -12.34 21.30 -14.41
CA GLU A 224 -12.08 21.63 -13.00
C GLU A 224 -10.70 22.30 -12.79
N MET A 225 -9.67 21.82 -13.52
CA MET A 225 -8.32 22.35 -13.48
C MET A 225 -8.21 23.79 -14.04
N HIS A 226 -9.13 24.21 -14.91
CA HIS A 226 -9.17 25.56 -15.48
C HIS A 226 -10.09 26.50 -14.70
N SER A 227 -11.26 26.02 -14.25
CA SER A 227 -12.21 26.84 -13.50
C SER A 227 -11.76 27.17 -12.07
N THR A 228 -10.99 26.27 -11.44
CA THR A 228 -10.76 26.30 -9.99
C THR A 228 -9.31 26.55 -9.62
N SER A 229 -9.08 27.33 -8.57
CA SER A 229 -7.76 27.67 -8.04
C SER A 229 -7.38 26.86 -6.79
N GLY A 230 -6.21 27.17 -6.20
CA GLY A 230 -5.84 26.68 -4.86
C GLY A 230 -5.71 25.15 -4.72
N GLN A 231 -6.36 24.60 -3.69
CA GLN A 231 -6.21 23.18 -3.32
C GLN A 231 -6.98 22.22 -4.24
N ARG A 232 -8.20 22.58 -4.69
CA ARG A 232 -9.00 21.78 -5.63
C ARG A 232 -8.23 21.52 -6.93
N ARG A 233 -7.62 22.57 -7.52
CA ARG A 233 -6.71 22.43 -8.68
C ARG A 233 -5.58 21.42 -8.45
N LYS A 234 -4.95 21.42 -7.26
CA LYS A 234 -3.91 20.46 -6.88
C LYS A 234 -4.45 19.03 -6.66
N LYS A 235 -5.75 18.87 -6.38
CA LYS A 235 -6.44 17.56 -6.36
C LYS A 235 -6.70 17.11 -7.80
N ALA A 236 -7.36 17.94 -8.62
CA ALA A 236 -7.66 17.68 -10.03
C ALA A 236 -6.42 17.23 -10.83
N ILE A 237 -5.31 17.96 -10.76
CA ILE A 237 -4.04 17.60 -11.43
C ILE A 237 -3.52 16.21 -11.02
N LYS A 238 -3.69 15.80 -9.75
CA LYS A 238 -3.29 14.46 -9.27
C LYS A 238 -4.23 13.37 -9.75
N ARG A 239 -5.54 13.65 -9.86
CA ARG A 239 -6.54 12.72 -10.40
C ARG A 239 -6.35 12.53 -11.91
N LEU A 240 -6.24 13.63 -12.65
CA LEU A 240 -6.04 13.67 -14.11
C LEU A 240 -4.81 12.83 -14.51
N ARG A 241 -3.67 13.01 -13.84
CA ARG A 241 -2.46 12.19 -14.06
C ARG A 241 -2.71 10.68 -13.91
N VAL A 242 -3.59 10.25 -12.99
CA VAL A 242 -3.94 8.83 -12.81
C VAL A 242 -4.85 8.36 -13.94
N VAL A 243 -5.86 9.16 -14.32
CA VAL A 243 -6.78 8.87 -15.44
C VAL A 243 -6.01 8.76 -16.77
N GLU A 244 -5.12 9.71 -17.06
CA GLU A 244 -4.22 9.67 -18.22
C GLU A 244 -3.28 8.45 -18.17
N SER A 245 -2.77 8.09 -16.99
CA SER A 245 -1.93 6.88 -16.85
C SER A 245 -2.69 5.59 -17.17
N PHE A 246 -4.00 5.52 -16.87
CA PHE A 246 -4.84 4.38 -17.26
C PHE A 246 -5.14 4.42 -18.78
N ARG A 247 -5.63 5.54 -19.32
CA ARG A 247 -5.90 5.69 -20.77
C ARG A 247 -4.67 5.37 -21.63
N ASN A 248 -3.52 5.95 -21.30
CA ASN A 248 -2.26 5.76 -22.06
C ASN A 248 -1.66 4.35 -21.95
N SER A 249 -2.11 3.52 -21.00
CA SER A 249 -1.58 2.16 -20.81
C SER A 249 -2.56 1.05 -21.19
N GLY A 250 -3.79 1.37 -21.60
CA GLY A 250 -4.82 0.40 -21.97
C GLY A 250 -5.31 -0.50 -20.84
N ASN A 251 -4.82 -0.30 -19.60
CA ASN A 251 -5.24 -1.09 -18.45
C ASN A 251 -6.64 -0.67 -18.00
N ARG A 252 -7.51 -1.63 -17.74
CA ARG A 252 -8.86 -1.36 -17.24
C ARG A 252 -8.82 -1.01 -15.76
N VAL A 253 -9.85 -0.32 -15.29
CA VAL A 253 -9.88 0.19 -13.92
C VAL A 253 -10.27 -0.92 -12.94
N GLU A 254 -11.16 -1.84 -13.35
CA GLU A 254 -11.63 -2.94 -12.51
C GLU A 254 -10.52 -3.93 -12.11
N ASP A 255 -9.47 -4.06 -12.93
CA ASP A 255 -8.36 -5.00 -12.72
C ASP A 255 -7.53 -4.70 -11.45
N MET A 256 -7.76 -3.54 -10.80
CA MET A 256 -7.26 -3.28 -9.45
C MET A 256 -7.88 -4.19 -8.37
N ILE A 257 -9.04 -4.80 -8.62
CA ILE A 257 -9.78 -5.62 -7.66
C ILE A 257 -9.70 -7.10 -8.06
N LEU A 258 -8.76 -7.82 -7.45
CA LEU A 258 -8.48 -9.22 -7.77
C LEU A 258 -9.69 -10.14 -7.55
N SER A 259 -10.25 -10.69 -8.63
CA SER A 259 -11.22 -11.81 -8.60
C SER A 259 -10.51 -13.16 -8.50
N VAL A 260 -9.38 -13.31 -9.22
CA VAL A 260 -8.49 -14.46 -9.19
C VAL A 260 -7.17 -14.06 -8.52
N LEU A 261 -6.64 -14.94 -7.65
CA LEU A 261 -5.40 -14.72 -6.91
C LEU A 261 -4.35 -15.76 -7.34
N PRO A 262 -3.21 -15.36 -7.93
CA PRO A 262 -2.17 -16.30 -8.35
C PRO A 262 -1.44 -16.93 -7.15
N VAL A 263 -1.19 -18.24 -7.24
CA VAL A 263 -0.41 -19.00 -6.26
C VAL A 263 1.00 -19.21 -6.78
N LEU A 264 1.99 -18.82 -5.98
CA LEU A 264 3.41 -18.97 -6.31
C LEU A 264 3.79 -20.46 -6.48
N PRO A 265 4.64 -20.84 -7.45
CA PRO A 265 5.13 -22.22 -7.61
C PRO A 265 5.77 -22.79 -6.32
N PRO A 266 5.59 -24.08 -5.99
CA PRO A 266 6.09 -24.68 -4.74
C PRO A 266 7.58 -24.46 -4.47
N GLU A 267 8.44 -24.57 -5.48
CA GLU A 267 9.90 -24.36 -5.39
C GLU A 267 10.30 -22.98 -4.86
N LEU A 268 9.45 -21.96 -5.04
CA LEU A 268 9.69 -20.60 -4.56
C LEU A 268 9.13 -20.34 -3.15
N ARG A 269 8.42 -21.32 -2.58
CA ARG A 269 7.88 -21.36 -1.21
C ARG A 269 8.08 -22.75 -0.57
N PRO A 270 9.32 -23.27 -0.51
CA PRO A 270 9.57 -24.68 -0.22
C PRO A 270 9.11 -25.11 1.19
N MET A 271 8.96 -26.42 1.33
CA MET A 271 8.74 -27.14 2.58
C MET A 271 9.82 -28.21 2.68
N VAL A 272 10.75 -28.04 3.62
CA VAL A 272 11.94 -28.87 3.77
C VAL A 272 11.81 -29.69 5.05
N GLN A 273 12.05 -31.00 4.96
CA GLN A 273 12.12 -31.85 6.13
C GLN A 273 13.47 -31.65 6.84
N LEU A 274 13.44 -31.51 8.16
CA LEU A 274 14.60 -31.42 9.03
C LEU A 274 14.85 -32.75 9.72
N ASP A 275 16.09 -32.95 10.17
CA ASP A 275 16.47 -34.08 11.02
C ASP A 275 15.56 -34.17 12.26
N GLY A 276 15.17 -35.38 12.63
CA GLY A 276 14.14 -35.61 13.66
C GLY A 276 12.70 -35.43 13.17
N GLY A 277 12.45 -35.43 11.86
CA GLY A 277 11.10 -35.56 11.28
C GLY A 277 10.23 -34.30 11.34
N ARG A 278 10.81 -33.15 11.71
CA ARG A 278 10.13 -31.84 11.69
C ARG A 278 10.13 -31.28 10.27
N PHE A 279 9.23 -30.34 9.98
CA PHE A 279 9.21 -29.63 8.70
C PHE A 279 9.40 -28.13 8.89
N ALA A 280 10.27 -27.53 8.08
CA ALA A 280 10.44 -26.10 7.91
C ALA A 280 9.69 -25.64 6.66
N THR A 281 8.70 -24.76 6.83
CA THR A 281 7.90 -24.18 5.74
C THR A 281 8.26 -22.71 5.53
N SER A 282 8.22 -22.25 4.27
CA SER A 282 8.21 -20.81 3.98
C SER A 282 6.95 -20.15 4.54
N ASP A 283 7.10 -18.97 5.16
CA ASP A 283 6.05 -18.10 5.72
C ASP A 283 4.85 -17.90 4.76
N LEU A 284 5.14 -17.84 3.44
CA LEU A 284 4.14 -17.71 2.40
C LEU A 284 3.11 -18.84 2.41
N ASN A 285 3.52 -20.07 2.77
CA ASN A 285 2.60 -21.21 2.83
C ASN A 285 1.53 -20.99 3.90
N ASP A 286 1.86 -20.34 5.02
CA ASP A 286 0.89 -20.00 6.06
C ASP A 286 -0.04 -18.85 5.66
N LEU A 287 0.45 -17.88 4.91
CA LEU A 287 -0.36 -16.79 4.35
C LEU A 287 -1.33 -17.33 3.28
N TYR A 288 -0.85 -18.16 2.34
CA TYR A 288 -1.71 -18.86 1.37
C TYR A 288 -2.72 -19.79 2.05
N ARG A 289 -2.31 -20.58 3.06
CA ARG A 289 -3.19 -21.46 3.85
C ARG A 289 -4.31 -20.69 4.53
N ARG A 290 -4.02 -19.50 5.10
CA ARG A 290 -5.04 -18.60 5.68
C ARG A 290 -6.04 -18.12 4.63
N VAL A 291 -5.59 -17.65 3.46
CA VAL A 291 -6.47 -17.22 2.36
C VAL A 291 -7.38 -18.36 1.88
N ILE A 292 -6.81 -19.54 1.61
CA ILE A 292 -7.56 -20.72 1.13
C ILE A 292 -8.62 -21.13 2.16
N ASN A 293 -8.26 -21.22 3.45
CA ASN A 293 -9.19 -21.60 4.51
C ASN A 293 -10.34 -20.59 4.67
N ARG A 294 -10.06 -19.28 4.53
CA ARG A 294 -11.08 -18.23 4.58
C ARG A 294 -12.00 -18.26 3.36
N ASN A 295 -11.47 -18.45 2.16
CA ASN A 295 -12.26 -18.60 0.93
C ASN A 295 -13.19 -19.83 1.00
N ASN A 296 -12.66 -20.97 1.43
CA ASN A 296 -13.42 -22.22 1.59
C ASN A 296 -14.43 -22.17 2.76
N ARG A 297 -14.27 -21.25 3.71
CA ARG A 297 -15.24 -20.97 4.78
C ARG A 297 -16.35 -20.03 4.28
N LEU A 298 -16.01 -18.95 3.58
CA LEU A 298 -16.96 -18.03 2.95
C LEU A 298 -17.89 -18.77 1.97
N LYS A 299 -17.35 -19.60 1.08
CA LYS A 299 -18.16 -20.41 0.14
C LYS A 299 -19.18 -21.30 0.86
N ARG A 300 -18.79 -21.93 1.97
CA ARG A 300 -19.70 -22.79 2.77
C ARG A 300 -20.76 -21.99 3.52
N LEU A 301 -20.44 -20.80 4.02
CA LEU A 301 -21.42 -19.90 4.64
C LEU A 301 -22.47 -19.42 3.64
N MET A 302 -22.05 -19.09 2.41
CA MET A 302 -22.97 -18.72 1.33
C MET A 302 -23.88 -19.90 0.92
N SER A 303 -23.35 -21.11 0.77
CA SER A 303 -24.17 -22.30 0.43
C SER A 303 -25.10 -22.77 1.56
N LEU A 304 -24.95 -22.24 2.78
CA LEU A 304 -25.81 -22.52 3.93
C LEU A 304 -26.82 -21.40 4.22
N GLY A 305 -26.88 -20.36 3.38
CA GLY A 305 -27.78 -19.21 3.62
C GLY A 305 -27.49 -18.45 4.92
N ALA A 306 -26.22 -18.45 5.38
CA ALA A 306 -25.87 -17.85 6.67
C ALA A 306 -26.17 -16.34 6.70
N PRO A 307 -26.66 -15.78 7.83
CA PRO A 307 -27.00 -14.36 7.95
C PRO A 307 -25.90 -13.41 7.49
N GLU A 308 -26.29 -12.31 6.83
CA GLU A 308 -25.39 -11.37 6.18
C GLU A 308 -24.24 -10.89 7.06
N ILE A 309 -24.48 -10.64 8.35
CA ILE A 309 -23.45 -10.20 9.30
C ILE A 309 -22.26 -11.17 9.36
N ILE A 310 -22.54 -12.49 9.27
CA ILE A 310 -21.51 -13.54 9.27
C ILE A 310 -20.76 -13.54 7.92
N ILE A 311 -21.48 -13.39 6.81
CA ILE A 311 -20.89 -13.31 5.46
C ILE A 311 -20.02 -12.05 5.32
N ARG A 312 -20.50 -10.87 5.75
CA ARG A 312 -19.77 -9.60 5.78
C ARG A 312 -18.47 -9.72 6.59
N ASN A 313 -18.53 -10.34 7.78
CA ASN A 313 -17.35 -10.57 8.61
C ASN A 313 -16.35 -11.56 7.95
N GLU A 314 -16.81 -12.64 7.32
CA GLU A 314 -15.92 -13.57 6.63
C GLU A 314 -15.31 -12.96 5.34
N LYS A 315 -16.07 -12.15 4.58
CA LYS A 315 -15.56 -11.32 3.48
C LYS A 315 -14.45 -10.38 3.98
N ARG A 316 -14.65 -9.70 5.12
CA ARG A 316 -13.63 -8.85 5.78
C ARG A 316 -12.37 -9.64 6.18
N MET A 317 -12.53 -10.81 6.80
CA MET A 317 -11.40 -11.66 7.21
C MET A 317 -10.62 -12.23 6.01
N LEU A 318 -11.30 -12.51 4.90
CA LEU A 318 -10.67 -12.97 3.66
C LEU A 318 -9.89 -11.84 2.97
N GLN A 319 -10.44 -10.62 2.93
CA GLN A 319 -9.73 -9.42 2.48
C GLN A 319 -8.46 -9.17 3.31
N GLU A 320 -8.55 -9.23 4.64
CA GLU A 320 -7.39 -9.11 5.54
C GLU A 320 -6.34 -10.21 5.36
N ALA A 321 -6.75 -11.44 5.03
CA ALA A 321 -5.82 -12.53 4.72
C ALA A 321 -5.07 -12.30 3.39
N VAL A 322 -5.73 -11.75 2.36
CA VAL A 322 -5.07 -11.42 1.09
C VAL A 322 -4.14 -10.20 1.26
N ASP A 323 -4.56 -9.18 2.01
CA ASP A 323 -3.69 -8.03 2.32
C ASP A 323 -2.41 -8.48 3.04
N ALA A 324 -2.50 -9.42 3.99
CA ALA A 324 -1.33 -9.97 4.66
C ALA A 324 -0.45 -10.84 3.75
N LEU A 325 -1.01 -11.55 2.77
CA LEU A 325 -0.23 -12.28 1.76
C LEU A 325 0.58 -11.32 0.87
N ILE A 326 -0.02 -10.20 0.44
CA ILE A 326 0.65 -9.23 -0.45
C ILE A 326 1.64 -8.34 0.30
N ASP A 327 1.26 -7.73 1.44
CA ASP A 327 2.05 -6.70 2.14
C ASP A 327 1.74 -6.71 3.67
N ASN A 328 2.26 -7.72 4.39
CA ASN A 328 1.93 -7.97 5.80
C ASN A 328 2.31 -6.79 6.72
N GLY A 329 1.41 -6.42 7.63
CA GLY A 329 1.59 -5.32 8.57
C GLY A 329 1.34 -3.92 7.99
N ARG A 330 0.88 -3.81 6.74
CA ARG A 330 0.53 -2.51 6.13
C ARG A 330 -0.81 -1.92 6.59
N ARG A 331 -1.66 -2.73 7.23
CA ARG A 331 -2.86 -2.33 7.98
C ARG A 331 -2.97 -3.19 9.23
N GLY A 332 -3.31 -2.58 10.37
CA GLY A 332 -3.48 -3.29 11.63
C GLY A 332 -2.18 -3.90 12.17
N ARG A 333 -2.30 -4.87 13.09
CA ARG A 333 -1.16 -5.63 13.58
C ARG A 333 -0.75 -6.68 12.53
N PRO A 334 0.55 -6.88 12.26
CA PRO A 334 0.99 -7.89 11.30
C PRO A 334 0.58 -9.29 11.74
N ILE A 335 0.30 -10.18 10.78
CA ILE A 335 0.09 -11.60 11.09
C ILE A 335 1.44 -12.21 11.52
N GLN A 336 1.44 -12.79 12.71
CA GLN A 336 2.59 -13.45 13.31
C GLN A 336 2.50 -14.98 13.16
N GLY A 337 3.66 -15.62 13.08
CA GLY A 337 3.84 -17.08 13.04
C GLY A 337 4.12 -17.68 14.42
N SER A 338 4.60 -18.92 14.44
CA SER A 338 5.13 -19.52 15.68
C SER A 338 6.27 -18.67 16.26
N HIS A 339 6.39 -18.60 17.58
CA HIS A 339 7.35 -17.75 18.29
C HIS A 339 7.26 -16.25 17.93
N ASN A 340 6.05 -15.75 17.65
CA ASN A 340 5.71 -14.32 17.61
C ASN A 340 6.38 -13.47 16.49
N HIS A 341 7.12 -14.09 15.57
CA HIS A 341 7.76 -13.38 14.45
C HIS A 341 6.74 -12.92 13.39
N LYS A 342 6.99 -11.79 12.72
CA LYS A 342 6.21 -11.34 11.55
C LYS A 342 6.43 -12.31 10.38
N LEU A 343 5.35 -12.88 9.83
CA LEU A 343 5.42 -13.65 8.58
C LEU A 343 5.80 -12.75 7.39
N LYS A 344 6.79 -13.15 6.59
CA LYS A 344 7.22 -12.45 5.37
C LYS A 344 6.19 -12.59 4.26
N SER A 345 5.71 -11.45 3.75
CA SER A 345 4.78 -11.35 2.61
C SER A 345 5.48 -11.34 1.25
N LEU A 346 4.72 -11.40 0.16
CA LEU A 346 5.25 -11.27 -1.20
C LEU A 346 5.97 -9.92 -1.43
N SER A 347 5.52 -8.83 -0.81
CA SER A 347 6.23 -7.54 -0.84
C SER A 347 7.52 -7.54 -0.02
N ASP A 348 7.55 -8.24 1.13
CA ASP A 348 8.76 -8.38 1.95
C ASP A 348 9.86 -9.17 1.22
N LEU A 349 9.51 -10.10 0.31
CA LEU A 349 10.49 -10.80 -0.54
C LEU A 349 11.19 -9.88 -1.54
N LEU A 350 10.56 -8.79 -1.98
CA LEU A 350 11.14 -7.86 -2.94
C LEU A 350 11.89 -6.70 -2.27
N ARG A 351 11.43 -6.24 -1.11
CA ARG A 351 11.94 -5.05 -0.40
C ARG A 351 13.06 -5.36 0.59
N GLY A 352 13.76 -4.31 1.03
CA GLY A 352 14.74 -4.37 2.13
C GLY A 352 16.11 -4.99 1.75
N LYS A 353 17.02 -5.09 2.74
CA LYS A 353 18.38 -5.62 2.53
C LYS A 353 18.39 -7.11 2.14
N GLN A 354 17.45 -7.90 2.68
CA GLN A 354 17.27 -9.33 2.35
C GLN A 354 16.36 -9.58 1.13
N GLY A 355 15.84 -8.53 0.48
CA GLY A 355 14.95 -8.67 -0.67
C GLY A 355 15.69 -9.16 -1.92
N ARG A 356 14.98 -9.87 -2.80
CA ARG A 356 15.50 -10.48 -4.04
C ARG A 356 16.36 -9.51 -4.86
N PHE A 357 15.91 -8.26 -5.02
CA PHE A 357 16.65 -7.23 -5.78
C PHE A 357 18.06 -6.99 -5.22
N ARG A 358 18.23 -6.90 -3.90
CA ARG A 358 19.53 -6.60 -3.27
C ARG A 358 20.37 -7.85 -3.05
N GLN A 359 19.79 -8.93 -2.53
CA GLN A 359 20.53 -10.12 -2.09
C GLN A 359 20.65 -11.22 -3.18
N ASN A 360 19.85 -11.19 -4.25
CA ASN A 360 19.88 -12.23 -5.29
C ASN A 360 20.06 -11.72 -6.73
N LEU A 361 19.80 -10.45 -7.03
CA LEU A 361 20.03 -9.87 -8.36
C LEU A 361 21.35 -9.08 -8.41
N LEU A 362 21.51 -8.08 -7.55
CA LEU A 362 22.74 -7.26 -7.48
C LEU A 362 23.91 -8.03 -6.83
N GLY A 363 23.69 -8.61 -5.65
CA GLY A 363 24.62 -9.55 -5.03
C GLY A 363 24.28 -11.00 -5.38
N LYS A 364 25.30 -11.82 -5.63
CA LYS A 364 25.19 -13.28 -5.79
C LYS A 364 26.42 -13.97 -5.18
N ARG A 365 26.28 -15.24 -4.80
CA ARG A 365 27.45 -16.12 -4.65
C ARG A 365 27.90 -16.54 -6.05
N VAL A 366 29.21 -16.67 -6.24
CA VAL A 366 29.82 -16.99 -7.54
C VAL A 366 30.79 -18.15 -7.39
N ASP A 367 30.76 -19.06 -8.35
CA ASP A 367 31.75 -20.13 -8.48
C ASP A 367 33.11 -19.55 -8.89
N TYR A 368 34.16 -20.39 -8.94
CA TYR A 368 35.53 -19.97 -9.29
C TYR A 368 36.05 -18.82 -8.41
N SER A 369 35.66 -18.85 -7.12
CA SER A 369 36.10 -17.90 -6.11
C SER A 369 36.61 -18.58 -4.85
N GLY A 370 37.53 -17.91 -4.16
CA GLY A 370 38.15 -18.36 -2.91
C GLY A 370 38.37 -17.20 -1.95
N ARG A 371 38.84 -17.50 -0.74
CA ARG A 371 39.23 -16.50 0.27
C ARG A 371 40.32 -17.09 1.16
N SER A 372 41.31 -16.28 1.55
CA SER A 372 42.21 -16.59 2.66
C SER A 372 42.60 -15.31 3.40
N VAL A 373 43.36 -15.49 4.49
CA VAL A 373 44.11 -14.43 5.16
C VAL A 373 45.21 -13.93 4.22
N ILE A 374 45.52 -12.64 4.29
CA ILE A 374 46.59 -12.00 3.52
C ILE A 374 47.87 -11.84 4.34
N VAL A 375 49.01 -11.83 3.65
CA VAL A 375 50.35 -11.57 4.21
C VAL A 375 51.13 -10.69 3.24
N VAL A 376 52.16 -9.98 3.72
CA VAL A 376 53.00 -9.15 2.86
C VAL A 376 53.88 -10.01 1.94
N GLY A 377 53.96 -9.64 0.67
CA GLY A 377 54.87 -10.21 -0.31
C GLY A 377 55.81 -9.15 -0.87
N PRO A 378 56.93 -8.83 -0.20
CA PRO A 378 57.83 -7.75 -0.61
C PRO A 378 58.71 -8.09 -1.82
N GLU A 379 58.83 -9.37 -2.17
CA GLU A 379 59.59 -9.88 -3.33
C GLU A 379 58.77 -9.91 -4.64
N LEU A 380 57.46 -9.70 -4.56
CA LEU A 380 56.56 -9.68 -5.71
C LEU A 380 56.74 -8.38 -6.51
N LYS A 381 56.43 -8.39 -7.81
CA LYS A 381 56.16 -7.15 -8.54
C LYS A 381 54.78 -6.60 -8.16
N MET A 382 54.55 -5.32 -8.49
CA MET A 382 53.27 -4.66 -8.22
C MET A 382 52.08 -5.34 -8.93
N ASP A 383 52.29 -5.90 -10.13
CA ASP A 383 51.30 -6.65 -10.90
C ASP A 383 51.16 -8.12 -10.47
N GLU A 384 51.94 -8.60 -9.51
CA GLU A 384 51.96 -10.01 -9.09
C GLU A 384 51.28 -10.22 -7.73
N CYS A 385 50.69 -11.40 -7.52
CA CYS A 385 50.17 -11.84 -6.24
C CYS A 385 50.57 -13.29 -5.93
N GLY A 386 50.99 -13.60 -4.72
CA GLY A 386 51.28 -14.98 -4.34
C GLY A 386 49.99 -15.72 -3.99
N LEU A 387 49.61 -16.70 -4.82
CA LEU A 387 48.41 -17.51 -4.68
C LEU A 387 48.79 -18.92 -4.15
N PRO A 388 48.25 -19.36 -2.99
CA PRO A 388 48.53 -20.69 -2.44
C PRO A 388 48.26 -21.83 -3.42
N LYS A 389 49.23 -22.71 -3.62
CA LYS A 389 49.14 -23.88 -4.52
C LYS A 389 47.83 -24.67 -4.36
N ARG A 390 47.37 -24.91 -3.13
CA ARG A 390 46.11 -25.62 -2.85
C ARG A 390 44.86 -24.84 -3.26
N MET A 391 44.85 -23.52 -3.14
CA MET A 391 43.74 -22.68 -3.58
C MET A 391 43.72 -22.58 -5.11
N ALA A 392 44.88 -22.32 -5.71
CA ALA A 392 45.06 -22.26 -7.16
C ALA A 392 44.57 -23.56 -7.83
N LEU A 393 44.90 -24.73 -7.27
CA LEU A 393 44.51 -26.02 -7.83
C LEU A 393 42.99 -26.22 -7.92
N GLU A 394 42.22 -25.78 -6.92
CA GLU A 394 40.75 -25.89 -6.95
C GLU A 394 40.12 -24.79 -7.84
N LEU A 395 40.66 -23.57 -7.81
CA LEU A 395 40.21 -22.46 -8.65
C LEU A 395 40.39 -22.73 -10.15
N PHE A 396 41.54 -23.27 -10.55
CA PHE A 396 41.87 -23.56 -11.96
C PHE A 396 41.54 -25.00 -12.40
N LYS A 397 40.86 -25.77 -11.53
CA LYS A 397 40.60 -27.22 -11.68
C LYS A 397 40.12 -27.67 -13.07
N PRO A 398 39.14 -27.02 -13.75
CA PRO A 398 38.73 -27.45 -15.09
C PRO A 398 39.79 -27.21 -16.17
N PHE A 399 40.58 -26.14 -16.07
CA PHE A 399 41.67 -25.84 -17.01
C PHE A 399 42.79 -26.86 -16.88
N VAL A 400 43.17 -27.22 -15.65
CA VAL A 400 44.18 -28.26 -15.36
C VAL A 400 43.70 -29.63 -15.84
N MET A 401 42.44 -30.01 -15.55
CA MET A 401 41.86 -31.26 -16.06
C MET A 401 41.83 -31.33 -17.60
N HIS A 402 41.54 -30.20 -18.27
CA HIS A 402 41.54 -30.10 -19.73
C HIS A 402 42.95 -30.23 -20.32
N ARG A 403 43.94 -29.54 -19.74
CA ARG A 403 45.34 -29.59 -20.18
C ARG A 403 45.97 -30.97 -19.97
N LEU A 404 45.66 -31.65 -18.85
CA LEU A 404 46.02 -33.05 -18.59
C LEU A 404 45.56 -34.02 -19.68
N VAL A 405 44.37 -33.80 -20.27
CA VAL A 405 43.84 -34.64 -21.36
C VAL A 405 44.48 -34.28 -22.70
N ILE A 406 44.68 -32.98 -23.00
CA ILE A 406 45.36 -32.53 -24.24
C ILE A 406 46.81 -33.04 -24.32
N LEU A 407 47.52 -33.08 -23.18
CA LEU A 407 48.89 -33.58 -23.12
C LEU A 407 48.99 -35.12 -23.09
N GLY A 408 47.86 -35.85 -23.17
CA GLY A 408 47.82 -37.32 -23.14
C GLY A 408 48.08 -37.96 -21.77
N ILE A 409 48.52 -37.18 -20.77
CA ILE A 409 48.84 -37.61 -19.40
C ILE A 409 47.62 -38.25 -18.71
N ALA A 410 46.42 -37.74 -18.98
CA ALA A 410 45.17 -38.33 -18.52
C ALA A 410 44.32 -38.83 -19.71
N PRO A 411 44.01 -40.14 -19.84
CA PRO A 411 43.30 -40.67 -21.00
C PRO A 411 41.81 -40.32 -21.06
N ASN A 412 41.25 -39.71 -20.00
CA ASN A 412 39.90 -39.14 -19.99
C ASN A 412 39.71 -38.17 -18.82
N ILE A 413 38.68 -37.33 -18.92
CA ILE A 413 38.35 -36.30 -17.92
C ILE A 413 38.05 -36.86 -16.51
N LYS A 414 37.54 -38.10 -16.40
CA LYS A 414 37.25 -38.74 -15.10
C LYS A 414 38.55 -39.16 -14.40
N ASN A 415 39.56 -39.61 -15.15
CA ASN A 415 40.89 -39.87 -14.61
C ASN A 415 41.64 -38.56 -14.33
N ALA A 416 41.54 -37.55 -15.20
CA ALA A 416 42.12 -36.22 -14.93
C ALA A 416 41.58 -35.64 -13.60
N LYS A 417 40.25 -35.74 -13.37
CA LYS A 417 39.62 -35.36 -12.10
C LYS A 417 40.24 -36.08 -10.90
N ARG A 418 40.37 -37.41 -10.96
CA ARG A 418 41.01 -38.23 -9.90
C ARG A 418 42.49 -37.89 -9.67
N MET A 419 43.21 -37.47 -10.71
CA MET A 419 44.63 -37.08 -10.61
C MET A 419 44.78 -35.72 -9.91
N VAL A 420 43.91 -34.76 -10.23
CA VAL A 420 43.80 -33.46 -9.55
C VAL A 420 43.35 -33.62 -8.09
N GLU A 421 42.31 -34.42 -7.83
CA GLU A 421 41.82 -34.70 -6.47
C GLU A 421 42.82 -35.47 -5.59
N ARG A 422 43.85 -36.08 -6.19
CA ARG A 422 44.98 -36.73 -5.50
C ARG A 422 46.27 -35.90 -5.51
N ALA A 423 46.25 -34.70 -6.08
CA ALA A 423 47.38 -33.76 -6.15
C ALA A 423 48.74 -34.40 -6.56
N ARG A 424 48.72 -35.22 -7.63
CA ARG A 424 49.95 -35.83 -8.18
C ARG A 424 50.97 -34.79 -8.64
N GLY A 425 52.26 -35.15 -8.65
CA GLY A 425 53.36 -34.29 -9.12
C GLY A 425 53.08 -33.60 -10.46
N GLU A 426 52.72 -34.41 -11.48
CA GLU A 426 52.33 -34.03 -12.85
C GLU A 426 51.31 -32.87 -12.95
N VAL A 427 50.54 -32.63 -11.88
CA VAL A 427 49.46 -31.64 -11.83
C VAL A 427 50.00 -30.25 -11.51
N TRP A 428 51.13 -30.15 -10.80
CA TRP A 428 51.72 -28.86 -10.40
C TRP A 428 52.38 -28.14 -11.57
N ASP A 429 53.14 -28.87 -12.40
CA ASP A 429 53.78 -28.34 -13.61
C ASP A 429 52.72 -27.75 -14.56
N ILE A 430 51.62 -28.48 -14.73
CA ILE A 430 50.46 -28.07 -15.55
C ILE A 430 49.71 -26.89 -14.92
N LEU A 431 49.61 -26.83 -13.59
CA LEU A 431 48.97 -25.71 -12.90
C LEU A 431 49.75 -24.42 -13.12
N GLU A 432 51.08 -24.47 -13.05
CA GLU A 432 51.97 -23.32 -13.30
C GLU A 432 51.80 -22.79 -14.74
N ASP A 433 51.82 -23.68 -15.74
CA ASP A 433 51.59 -23.34 -17.15
C ASP A 433 50.20 -22.76 -17.44
N VAL A 434 49.15 -23.22 -16.73
CA VAL A 434 47.79 -22.68 -16.84
C VAL A 434 47.67 -21.27 -16.24
N ILE A 435 48.54 -20.95 -15.28
CA ILE A 435 48.51 -19.73 -14.46
C ILE A 435 49.24 -18.55 -15.13
N LYS A 436 50.39 -18.79 -15.79
CA LYS A 436 51.23 -17.76 -16.44
C LYS A 436 50.46 -16.77 -17.32
N ASP A 437 49.41 -17.23 -18.01
CA ASP A 437 48.60 -16.41 -18.91
C ASP A 437 47.36 -15.74 -18.28
N ARG A 438 46.98 -16.09 -17.04
CA ARG A 438 45.66 -15.81 -16.48
C ARG A 438 45.72 -14.96 -15.21
N PRO A 439 45.32 -13.67 -15.24
CA PRO A 439 45.23 -12.88 -14.03
C PRO A 439 44.08 -13.38 -13.14
N VAL A 440 44.16 -13.06 -11.85
CA VAL A 440 43.07 -13.23 -10.88
C VAL A 440 42.65 -11.87 -10.33
N LEU A 441 41.37 -11.71 -10.01
CA LEU A 441 40.86 -10.51 -9.35
C LEU A 441 40.90 -10.72 -7.84
N ILE A 442 41.58 -9.83 -7.11
CA ILE A 442 41.61 -9.81 -5.65
C ILE A 442 40.73 -8.66 -5.15
N ASN A 443 39.89 -8.94 -4.15
CA ASN A 443 38.89 -8.02 -3.61
C ASN A 443 38.90 -8.04 -2.06
N ARG A 444 38.90 -6.86 -1.43
CA ARG A 444 38.63 -6.70 0.01
C ARG A 444 37.27 -6.08 0.26
N ALA A 445 36.56 -6.62 1.25
CA ALA A 445 35.32 -6.05 1.75
C ALA A 445 35.61 -5.21 3.02
N PRO A 446 35.07 -3.98 3.16
CA PRO A 446 34.11 -3.33 2.27
C PRO A 446 34.76 -2.66 1.04
N THR A 447 34.25 -2.98 -0.15
CA THR A 447 34.70 -2.38 -1.42
C THR A 447 34.14 -0.95 -1.55
N LEU A 448 34.88 0.06 -1.10
CA LEU A 448 34.42 1.47 -1.08
C LEU A 448 34.45 2.16 -2.45
N HIS A 449 35.42 1.79 -3.29
CA HIS A 449 35.66 2.35 -4.62
C HIS A 449 36.29 1.30 -5.54
N ARG A 450 36.39 1.58 -6.85
CA ARG A 450 36.85 0.59 -7.87
C ARG A 450 38.17 -0.10 -7.50
N LEU A 451 39.13 0.64 -6.92
CA LEU A 451 40.45 0.12 -6.54
C LEU A 451 40.42 -0.93 -5.42
N GLY A 452 39.27 -1.13 -4.75
CA GLY A 452 39.07 -2.24 -3.82
C GLY A 452 38.91 -3.60 -4.51
N ILE A 453 38.93 -3.63 -5.85
CA ILE A 453 39.12 -4.82 -6.69
C ILE A 453 40.21 -4.49 -7.71
N GLN A 454 41.28 -5.29 -7.77
CA GLN A 454 42.31 -5.19 -8.81
C GLN A 454 42.67 -6.56 -9.36
N ALA A 455 43.21 -6.59 -10.59
CA ALA A 455 43.76 -7.78 -11.20
C ALA A 455 45.26 -7.90 -10.91
N PHE A 456 45.72 -9.12 -10.68
CA PHE A 456 47.12 -9.49 -10.49
C PHE A 456 47.44 -10.78 -11.26
N MET A 457 48.69 -10.93 -11.66
CA MET A 457 49.24 -12.17 -12.20
C MET A 457 49.58 -13.12 -11.02
N PRO A 458 48.95 -14.31 -10.94
CA PRO A 458 49.18 -15.23 -9.84
C PRO A 458 50.55 -15.92 -9.94
N VAL A 459 51.33 -15.84 -8.87
CA VAL A 459 52.56 -16.59 -8.64
C VAL A 459 52.24 -17.73 -7.66
N LEU A 460 52.69 -18.96 -7.95
CA LEU A 460 52.40 -20.12 -7.09
C LEU A 460 53.29 -20.14 -5.85
N ILE A 461 52.68 -19.99 -4.66
CA ILE A 461 53.39 -20.00 -3.37
C ILE A 461 53.00 -21.19 -2.49
N GLU A 462 53.91 -21.55 -1.58
CA GLU A 462 53.65 -22.52 -0.52
C GLU A 462 52.82 -21.93 0.63
N GLY A 463 52.23 -22.81 1.44
CA GLY A 463 51.37 -22.42 2.56
C GLY A 463 49.91 -22.21 2.17
N ASN A 464 49.19 -21.36 2.91
CA ASN A 464 47.74 -21.16 2.77
C ASN A 464 47.29 -19.67 2.73
N ALA A 465 48.17 -18.71 3.01
CA ALA A 465 47.86 -17.27 3.00
C ALA A 465 48.20 -16.64 1.65
N ILE A 466 47.47 -15.60 1.23
CA ILE A 466 47.71 -14.91 -0.05
C ILE A 466 48.75 -13.82 0.17
N GLN A 467 49.85 -13.81 -0.60
CA GLN A 467 50.83 -12.73 -0.55
C GLN A 467 50.41 -11.56 -1.45
N ILE A 468 50.48 -10.35 -0.92
CA ILE A 468 50.11 -9.11 -1.61
C ILE A 468 51.23 -8.08 -1.50
N HIS A 469 51.44 -7.36 -2.60
CA HIS A 469 52.45 -6.30 -2.70
C HIS A 469 52.14 -5.13 -1.74
N PRO A 470 53.11 -4.65 -0.92
CA PRO A 470 52.82 -3.66 0.12
C PRO A 470 52.24 -2.33 -0.40
N LEU A 471 52.67 -1.86 -1.59
CA LEU A 471 52.18 -0.60 -2.16
C LEU A 471 50.68 -0.61 -2.59
N VAL A 472 50.01 -1.77 -2.68
CA VAL A 472 48.56 -1.81 -2.97
C VAL A 472 47.69 -1.91 -1.72
N CYS A 473 48.28 -2.07 -0.53
CA CYS A 473 47.51 -2.14 0.73
C CYS A 473 46.70 -0.86 0.99
N SER A 474 47.21 0.32 0.58
CA SER A 474 46.46 1.58 0.60
C SER A 474 45.16 1.52 -0.23
N ALA A 475 45.22 0.90 -1.41
CA ALA A 475 44.08 0.76 -2.32
C ALA A 475 42.98 -0.18 -1.81
N PHE A 476 43.35 -1.16 -0.98
CA PHE A 476 42.40 -2.05 -0.31
C PHE A 476 42.04 -1.59 1.12
N ASN A 477 42.67 -0.53 1.61
CA ASN A 477 42.70 -0.11 3.02
C ASN A 477 43.08 -1.28 3.96
N ALA A 478 43.97 -2.15 3.50
CA ALA A 478 44.23 -3.48 4.07
C ALA A 478 45.45 -3.49 5.01
N ASP A 479 45.35 -4.32 6.03
CA ASP A 479 46.36 -4.59 7.05
C ASP A 479 46.69 -6.09 7.11
N PHE A 480 47.58 -6.50 8.02
CA PHE A 480 48.09 -7.87 8.10
C PHE A 480 47.85 -8.51 9.49
N ASP A 481 46.76 -8.12 10.18
CA ASP A 481 46.44 -8.56 11.54
C ASP A 481 45.62 -9.88 11.61
N GLY A 482 45.16 -10.38 10.47
CA GLY A 482 44.12 -11.41 10.35
C GLY A 482 43.13 -11.15 9.21
N ASP A 483 43.19 -9.95 8.63
CA ASP A 483 42.51 -9.48 7.43
C ASP A 483 42.41 -10.50 6.26
N GLN A 484 41.31 -10.47 5.51
CA GLN A 484 40.98 -11.50 4.51
C GLN A 484 40.51 -10.93 3.17
N MET A 485 41.07 -11.46 2.08
CA MET A 485 40.70 -11.06 0.71
C MET A 485 40.15 -12.23 -0.10
N ALA A 486 39.18 -11.91 -0.96
CA ALA A 486 38.55 -12.84 -1.88
C ALA A 486 39.28 -12.83 -3.23
N VAL A 487 39.43 -14.01 -3.83
CA VAL A 487 40.04 -14.21 -5.16
C VAL A 487 38.96 -14.69 -6.11
N HIS A 488 38.92 -14.17 -7.34
CA HIS A 488 38.00 -14.58 -8.41
C HIS A 488 38.76 -14.82 -9.72
N VAL A 489 38.45 -15.91 -10.43
CA VAL A 489 39.10 -16.23 -11.71
C VAL A 489 38.24 -15.77 -12.91
N PRO A 490 38.73 -14.86 -13.78
CA PRO A 490 38.06 -14.53 -15.04
C PRO A 490 38.12 -15.71 -16.02
N LEU A 491 36.95 -16.20 -16.44
CA LEU A 491 36.84 -17.41 -17.28
C LEU A 491 36.82 -17.10 -18.78
N SER A 492 36.05 -16.09 -19.19
CA SER A 492 35.88 -15.72 -20.61
C SER A 492 37.09 -14.94 -21.13
N ARG A 493 37.36 -15.03 -22.44
CA ARG A 493 38.46 -14.29 -23.06
C ARG A 493 38.32 -12.77 -22.87
N MET A 494 37.10 -12.24 -22.91
CA MET A 494 36.84 -10.82 -22.66
C MET A 494 37.14 -10.44 -21.20
N ALA A 495 36.68 -11.21 -20.22
CA ALA A 495 36.98 -10.93 -18.81
C ALA A 495 38.49 -11.04 -18.48
N VAL A 496 39.23 -11.90 -19.18
CA VAL A 496 40.70 -11.98 -19.08
C VAL A 496 41.38 -10.74 -19.68
N LEU A 497 40.88 -10.22 -20.80
CA LEU A 497 41.38 -8.98 -21.41
C LEU A 497 41.04 -7.75 -20.55
N GLU A 498 39.78 -7.61 -20.11
CA GLU A 498 39.35 -6.57 -19.15
C GLU A 498 40.21 -6.58 -17.87
N ALA A 499 40.55 -7.76 -17.37
CA ALA A 499 41.45 -7.89 -16.22
C ALA A 499 42.87 -7.38 -16.51
N LYS A 500 43.49 -7.76 -17.65
CA LYS A 500 44.85 -7.32 -18.02
C LYS A 500 44.93 -5.86 -18.45
N GLU A 501 43.93 -5.34 -19.15
CA GLU A 501 43.95 -4.00 -19.75
C GLU A 501 43.40 -2.93 -18.80
N ILE A 502 42.33 -3.22 -18.05
CA ILE A 502 41.59 -2.21 -17.26
C ILE A 502 41.84 -2.35 -15.76
N MET A 503 41.88 -3.58 -15.23
CA MET A 503 41.90 -3.82 -13.78
C MET A 503 43.30 -4.08 -13.18
N LEU A 504 44.32 -4.25 -14.01
CA LEU A 504 45.69 -4.53 -13.55
C LEU A 504 46.19 -3.42 -12.61
N SER A 505 46.80 -3.82 -11.48
CA SER A 505 47.23 -2.89 -10.42
C SER A 505 48.14 -1.78 -10.94
N THR A 506 49.09 -2.09 -11.82
CA THR A 506 50.03 -1.15 -12.45
C THR A 506 49.36 -0.10 -13.34
N HIS A 507 48.17 -0.39 -13.90
CA HIS A 507 47.36 0.60 -14.63
C HIS A 507 46.52 1.48 -13.68
N ASN A 508 46.50 1.18 -12.38
CA ASN A 508 45.58 1.73 -11.39
C ASN A 508 46.30 2.41 -10.21
N MET A 509 47.45 3.04 -10.47
CA MET A 509 48.27 3.74 -9.47
C MET A 509 47.63 5.02 -8.88
N LEU A 510 46.67 5.64 -9.58
CA LEU A 510 46.11 6.94 -9.22
C LEU A 510 44.71 6.84 -8.59
N SER A 511 44.44 7.73 -7.63
CA SER A 511 43.12 8.00 -7.06
C SER A 511 42.14 8.42 -8.16
N PRO A 512 41.02 7.69 -8.40
CA PRO A 512 40.02 8.09 -9.39
C PRO A 512 39.15 9.28 -8.92
N ALA A 513 39.37 9.81 -7.72
CA ALA A 513 38.63 10.95 -7.17
C ALA A 513 39.42 12.26 -7.23
N SER A 514 40.76 12.21 -7.10
CA SER A 514 41.62 13.39 -7.02
C SER A 514 42.78 13.40 -8.02
N GLY A 515 43.16 12.25 -8.59
CA GLY A 515 44.32 12.10 -9.47
C GLY A 515 45.65 11.83 -8.76
N ASP A 516 45.70 11.95 -7.42
CA ASP A 516 46.91 11.72 -6.63
C ASP A 516 47.42 10.27 -6.73
N PRO A 517 48.75 10.03 -6.64
CA PRO A 517 49.29 8.68 -6.54
C PRO A 517 48.86 8.03 -5.22
N LEU A 518 48.03 7.00 -5.32
CA LEU A 518 47.52 6.23 -4.18
C LEU A 518 48.47 5.07 -3.82
N VAL A 519 49.26 4.66 -4.81
CA VAL A 519 50.36 3.69 -4.72
C VAL A 519 51.65 4.46 -4.46
N ALA A 520 51.86 4.84 -3.20
CA ALA A 520 53.05 5.57 -2.73
C ALA A 520 53.77 4.77 -1.64
N PRO A 521 55.10 4.93 -1.46
CA PRO A 521 55.81 4.37 -0.32
C PRO A 521 55.18 4.78 1.01
N THR A 522 55.05 3.84 1.94
CA THR A 522 54.48 4.03 3.28
C THR A 522 55.37 3.42 4.35
N LEU A 523 55.20 3.87 5.60
CA LEU A 523 55.84 3.31 6.80
C LEU A 523 57.34 3.02 6.61
N ASP A 524 57.74 1.76 6.68
CA ASP A 524 59.12 1.27 6.61
C ASP A 524 59.86 1.74 5.35
N MET A 525 59.16 1.84 4.21
CA MET A 525 59.75 2.33 2.95
C MET A 525 60.10 3.82 3.05
N VAL A 526 59.22 4.62 3.69
CA VAL A 526 59.47 6.05 3.91
C VAL A 526 60.58 6.24 4.94
N MET A 527 60.61 5.43 6.00
CA MET A 527 61.69 5.43 6.99
C MET A 527 63.05 5.09 6.36
N GLY A 528 63.10 4.06 5.49
CA GLY A 528 64.32 3.68 4.77
C GLY A 528 64.82 4.77 3.83
N CYS A 529 63.93 5.37 3.02
CA CYS A 529 64.28 6.51 2.17
C CYS A 529 64.72 7.73 2.99
N TYR A 530 64.02 8.06 4.08
CA TYR A 530 64.38 9.17 4.96
C TYR A 530 65.76 8.96 5.59
N TYR A 531 66.02 7.78 6.17
CA TYR A 531 67.31 7.42 6.76
C TYR A 531 68.46 7.50 5.75
N LEU A 532 68.22 7.10 4.50
CA LEU A 532 69.20 7.14 3.41
C LEU A 532 69.49 8.58 2.91
N THR A 533 68.53 9.50 3.02
CA THR A 533 68.69 10.90 2.58
C THR A 533 68.97 11.90 3.71
N GLU A 534 69.05 11.44 4.96
CA GLU A 534 69.34 12.26 6.13
C GLU A 534 70.82 12.68 6.16
N ILE A 535 71.08 13.98 5.99
CA ILE A 535 72.44 14.54 6.06
C ILE A 535 72.89 14.58 7.53
N ARG A 536 73.96 13.86 7.87
CA ARG A 536 74.53 13.80 9.22
C ARG A 536 75.86 14.54 9.27
N GLU A 537 75.87 15.69 9.94
CA GLU A 537 77.04 16.61 9.96
C GLU A 537 78.32 16.01 10.57
N ASN A 538 78.21 14.93 11.37
CA ASN A 538 79.32 14.31 12.10
C ASN A 538 79.48 12.80 11.81
N SER A 539 79.21 12.35 10.58
CA SER A 539 79.46 10.96 10.14
C SER A 539 80.95 10.68 9.84
N SER A 540 81.31 9.41 9.69
CA SER A 540 82.59 9.06 9.05
C SER A 540 82.63 9.57 7.60
N GLY A 541 83.82 9.85 7.08
CA GLY A 541 84.00 10.37 5.72
C GLY A 541 83.48 11.80 5.46
N THR A 542 82.97 12.54 6.46
CA THR A 542 82.48 13.92 6.25
C THR A 542 83.59 14.82 5.69
N GLY A 543 83.33 15.40 4.51
CA GLY A 543 84.28 16.25 3.78
C GLY A 543 85.13 15.53 2.72
N SER A 544 85.06 14.19 2.65
CA SER A 544 85.65 13.41 1.55
C SER A 544 85.07 13.78 0.19
N ARG A 545 85.85 13.53 -0.86
CA ARG A 545 85.43 13.70 -2.26
C ARG A 545 85.75 12.43 -3.03
N PHE A 546 84.74 11.91 -3.72
CA PHE A 546 84.84 10.75 -4.59
C PHE A 546 84.65 11.20 -6.05
N ASN A 547 85.23 10.47 -7.00
CA ASN A 547 85.17 10.76 -8.42
C ASN A 547 83.85 10.28 -9.04
N ASP A 548 83.30 9.18 -8.52
CA ASP A 548 82.00 8.62 -8.91
C ASP A 548 81.27 7.93 -7.73
N PHE A 549 80.13 7.30 -8.04
CA PHE A 549 79.30 6.59 -7.06
C PHE A 549 79.86 5.21 -6.67
N GLU A 550 80.63 4.55 -7.54
CA GLU A 550 81.22 3.25 -7.24
C GLU A 550 82.35 3.40 -6.22
N GLU A 551 83.22 4.40 -6.38
CA GLU A 551 84.25 4.75 -5.40
C GLU A 551 83.64 5.10 -4.03
N ALA A 552 82.56 5.89 -4.01
CA ALA A 552 81.83 6.22 -2.78
C ALA A 552 81.19 4.97 -2.13
N SER A 553 80.63 4.05 -2.92
CA SER A 553 80.05 2.80 -2.40
C SER A 553 81.10 1.81 -1.92
N ILE A 554 82.29 1.77 -2.55
CA ILE A 554 83.43 0.95 -2.10
C ILE A 554 83.99 1.50 -0.78
N ALA A 555 84.11 2.83 -0.66
CA ALA A 555 84.51 3.47 0.58
C ALA A 555 83.53 3.15 1.72
N HIS A 556 82.22 3.30 1.50
CA HIS A 556 81.21 2.96 2.51
C HIS A 556 81.17 1.46 2.86
N ALA A 557 81.52 0.57 1.93
CA ALA A 557 81.63 -0.87 2.18
C ALA A 557 82.98 -1.30 2.82
N SER A 558 83.88 -0.34 3.06
CA SER A 558 85.19 -0.55 3.70
C SER A 558 85.30 0.07 5.11
N ASP A 559 84.36 0.96 5.46
CA ASP A 559 84.11 1.53 6.80
C ASP A 559 83.32 0.55 7.71
#